data_AF-A0A7Y4QFT2-F1
#
_entry.id   AF-A0A7Y4QFT2-F1
#
_cell.length_a   1.000
_cell.length_b   1.000
_cell.length_c   1.000
_cell.angle_alpha   90.00
_cell.angle_beta   90.00
_cell.angle_gamma   90.00
#
_symmetry.space_group_name_H-M   'P 1'
#
loop_
_entity.id
_entity.type
_entity.pdbx_description
1 polymer ?
#
loop_
_entity_poly.entity_id
_entity_poly.type
_entity_poly.pdbx_seq_one_letter_code
_entity_poly.pdbx_strand_id
1 'polypeptide(L)'
;YGVVTLWPPVGTNPDPNHAHADFAVWINGTLLDFSGEQYMSAPPAEDASTSFILIPSASAHGDVDDGHVVPGREYLHLHDGNGQVIHRHKLGLTFGDFFASLTETGVSDIRLETRTENNHTYTQFWFCTLPTQKKTLEWYCDATTVRLFVNGIETPQGANYVFTDGDQLLITDATDPAEVKKELSLMTNDACLYSKTCPWRGEPPAEGCIADPEVPCTE
;
A
#
# COMPACT_ATOMS: atom_id res chain seq x y z
N TYR A 1 15.02 -32.29 29.78
CA TYR A 1 15.35 -30.87 29.62
C TYR A 1 14.62 -30.36 28.39
N GLY A 2 13.46 -29.73 28.59
CA GLY A 2 12.71 -29.11 27.50
C GLY A 2 13.25 -27.70 27.27
N VAL A 3 13.62 -27.39 26.03
CA VAL A 3 13.97 -26.03 25.64
C VAL A 3 12.67 -25.23 25.60
N VAL A 4 12.47 -24.35 26.58
CA VAL A 4 11.46 -23.30 26.50
C VAL A 4 12.02 -22.28 25.50
N THR A 5 11.53 -22.30 24.27
CA THR A 5 11.76 -21.19 23.33
C THR A 5 11.00 -20.00 23.88
N LEU A 6 11.72 -19.14 24.60
CA LEU A 6 11.24 -17.80 24.93
C LEU A 6 11.08 -17.07 23.58
N TRP A 7 9.83 -16.83 23.18
CA TRP A 7 9.56 -15.95 22.05
C TRP A 7 10.16 -14.58 22.36
N PRO A 8 10.82 -13.92 21.39
CA PRO A 8 11.32 -12.58 21.62
C PRO A 8 10.15 -11.65 22.02
N PRO A 9 10.41 -10.65 22.87
CA PRO A 9 9.36 -9.71 23.27
C PRO A 9 8.77 -9.04 22.03
N VAL A 10 7.44 -9.14 21.90
CA VAL A 10 6.67 -8.47 20.86
C VAL A 10 6.57 -7.00 21.27
N GLY A 11 6.99 -6.10 20.39
CA GLY A 11 6.83 -4.67 20.58
C GLY A 11 5.36 -4.26 20.39
N THR A 12 5.06 -3.01 20.70
CA THR A 12 3.74 -2.41 20.44
C THR A 12 3.93 -1.24 19.49
N ASN A 13 3.05 -1.10 18.51
CA ASN A 13 3.03 0.09 17.67
C ASN A 13 2.88 1.34 18.56
N PRO A 14 3.85 2.27 18.52
CA PRO A 14 3.82 3.46 19.36
C PRO A 14 2.72 4.46 18.99
N ASP A 15 2.23 4.44 17.74
CA ASP A 15 1.19 5.35 17.25
C ASP A 15 -0.02 4.57 16.70
N PRO A 16 -1.15 4.52 17.42
CA PRO A 16 -2.33 3.79 16.96
C PRO A 16 -3.01 4.39 15.72
N ASN A 17 -2.63 5.60 15.31
CA ASN A 17 -3.16 6.27 14.11
C ASN A 17 -2.27 6.04 12.89
N HIS A 18 -1.03 5.60 13.11
CA HIS A 18 -0.11 5.16 12.08
C HIS A 18 -0.17 3.63 11.95
N ALA A 19 -0.62 3.10 10.82
CA ALA A 19 -0.69 1.67 10.61
C ALA A 19 0.15 1.22 9.41
N HIS A 20 0.80 0.07 9.57
CA HIS A 20 1.51 -0.63 8.51
C HIS A 20 0.77 -1.91 8.15
N ALA A 21 0.66 -2.22 6.87
CA ALA A 21 0.06 -3.48 6.41
C ALA A 21 0.86 -4.07 5.26
N ASP A 22 1.08 -5.38 5.30
CA ASP A 22 1.64 -6.12 4.18
C ASP A 22 0.57 -6.30 3.10
N PHE A 23 0.93 -6.15 1.83
CA PHE A 23 0.01 -6.44 0.74
C PHE A 23 0.67 -7.14 -0.44
N ALA A 24 -0.13 -7.89 -1.19
CA ALA A 24 0.26 -8.47 -2.46
C ALA A 24 -0.92 -8.47 -3.43
N VAL A 25 -0.62 -8.29 -4.72
CA VAL A 25 -1.60 -8.37 -5.80
C VAL A 25 -1.16 -9.43 -6.79
N TRP A 26 -1.98 -10.46 -6.95
CA TRP A 26 -1.78 -11.54 -7.90
C TRP A 26 -2.84 -11.47 -8.99
N ILE A 27 -2.40 -11.37 -10.25
CA ILE A 27 -3.30 -11.35 -11.42
C ILE A 27 -2.79 -12.38 -12.41
N ASN A 28 -3.66 -13.29 -12.85
CA ASN A 28 -3.31 -14.42 -13.71
C ASN A 28 -2.11 -15.23 -13.17
N GLY A 29 -2.04 -15.44 -11.85
CA GLY A 29 -0.95 -16.16 -11.18
C GLY A 29 0.40 -15.44 -11.19
N THR A 30 0.42 -14.13 -11.49
CA THR A 30 1.62 -13.29 -11.48
C THR A 30 1.53 -12.26 -10.36
N LEU A 31 2.55 -12.20 -9.50
CA LEU A 31 2.70 -11.14 -8.50
C LEU A 31 3.04 -9.82 -9.19
N LEU A 32 2.25 -8.79 -8.93
CA LEU A 32 2.54 -7.43 -9.39
C LEU A 32 3.59 -6.78 -8.50
N ASP A 33 4.53 -6.06 -9.12
CA ASP A 33 5.64 -5.39 -8.44
C ASP A 33 5.36 -3.90 -8.27
N PHE A 34 5.28 -3.47 -7.00
CA PHE A 34 5.10 -2.07 -6.62
C PHE A 34 6.38 -1.43 -6.06
N SER A 35 7.55 -2.06 -6.22
CA SER A 35 8.84 -1.51 -5.73
C SER A 35 9.40 -0.36 -6.57
N GLY A 36 8.80 -0.09 -7.74
CA GLY A 36 9.25 0.97 -8.65
C GLY A 36 9.08 2.38 -8.09
N GLU A 37 10.02 3.28 -8.43
CA GLU A 37 10.06 4.68 -7.98
C GLU A 37 8.74 5.43 -8.19
N GLN A 38 7.99 5.08 -9.23
CA GLN A 38 6.71 5.71 -9.55
C GLN A 38 5.60 5.46 -8.50
N TYR A 39 5.77 4.47 -7.63
CA TYR A 39 4.85 4.16 -6.53
C TYR A 39 5.37 4.66 -5.17
N MET A 40 6.60 5.15 -5.12
CA MET A 40 7.26 5.56 -3.88
C MET A 40 7.03 7.05 -3.60
N SER A 41 6.69 7.36 -2.37
CA SER A 41 6.82 8.71 -1.83
C SER A 41 8.27 8.96 -1.40
N ALA A 42 8.73 10.20 -1.53
CA ALA A 42 10.03 10.59 -1.01
C ALA A 42 10.00 10.63 0.54
N PRO A 43 11.11 10.26 1.22
CA PRO A 43 11.24 10.49 2.64
C PRO A 43 11.16 12.00 2.97
N PRO A 44 10.85 12.37 4.23
CA PRO A 44 10.89 13.75 4.69
C PRO A 44 12.24 14.38 4.34
N ALA A 45 12.19 15.48 3.59
CA ALA A 45 13.40 16.17 3.18
C ALA A 45 14.00 16.95 4.35
N GLU A 46 14.98 16.36 5.03
CA GLU A 46 15.98 17.13 5.80
C GLU A 46 17.02 17.77 4.86
N ASP A 47 17.16 17.27 3.62
CA ASP A 47 18.13 17.78 2.63
C ASP A 47 17.57 17.68 1.20
N ALA A 48 16.59 18.52 0.86
CA ALA A 48 16.20 18.78 -0.52
C ALA A 48 17.31 19.59 -1.23
N SER A 49 18.43 18.93 -1.55
CA SER A 49 19.38 19.48 -2.50
C SER A 49 19.78 18.45 -3.56
N THR A 50 19.32 18.75 -4.78
CA THR A 50 19.84 18.28 -6.06
C THR A 50 19.53 16.84 -6.48
N SER A 51 18.51 16.67 -7.33
CA SER A 51 18.63 15.82 -8.53
C SER A 51 17.60 16.21 -9.59
N PHE A 52 18.12 16.73 -10.70
CA PHE A 52 17.39 17.06 -11.92
C PHE A 52 17.23 15.80 -12.79
N ILE A 53 16.30 14.89 -12.48
CA ILE A 53 15.81 13.88 -13.45
C ILE A 53 14.30 13.66 -13.23
N LEU A 54 13.59 13.57 -14.36
CA LEU A 54 12.15 13.48 -14.54
C LEU A 54 11.53 12.26 -13.83
N ILE A 55 10.89 12.51 -12.69
CA ILE A 55 9.60 12.01 -12.14
C ILE A 55 9.68 12.45 -10.67
N PRO A 56 8.97 13.50 -10.23
CA PRO A 56 9.04 13.90 -8.83
C PRO A 56 8.37 12.80 -8.01
N SER A 57 9.16 12.07 -7.23
CA SER A 57 8.66 11.31 -6.08
C SER A 57 7.79 12.27 -5.29
N ALA A 58 6.47 12.05 -5.30
CA ALA A 58 5.53 12.96 -4.66
C ALA A 58 5.93 13.04 -3.18
N SER A 59 6.39 14.22 -2.77
CA SER A 59 6.70 14.46 -1.37
C SER A 59 5.41 14.28 -0.59
N ALA A 60 5.43 13.39 0.41
CA ALA A 60 4.36 13.30 1.38
C ALA A 60 4.30 14.56 2.29
N HIS A 61 5.09 15.60 2.04
CA HIS A 61 5.20 16.77 2.93
C HIS A 61 4.56 18.02 2.32
N GLY A 62 3.55 18.53 3.03
CA GLY A 62 2.76 19.71 2.69
C GLY A 62 3.36 21.07 3.01
N ASP A 63 4.70 21.22 3.07
CA ASP A 63 5.32 22.51 3.43
C ASP A 63 6.10 23.19 2.30
N VAL A 64 6.16 22.57 1.13
CA VAL A 64 6.65 23.21 -0.10
C VAL A 64 5.55 23.19 -1.15
N ASP A 65 5.00 24.36 -1.43
CA ASP A 65 4.13 24.64 -2.57
C ASP A 65 4.96 24.52 -3.87
N ASP A 66 5.39 23.30 -4.19
CA ASP A 66 6.07 22.97 -5.45
C ASP A 66 5.08 22.59 -6.57
N GLY A 67 3.78 22.60 -6.25
CA GLY A 67 2.70 22.30 -7.19
C GLY A 67 2.55 20.81 -7.52
N HIS A 68 3.20 19.91 -6.78
CA HIS A 68 3.22 18.46 -7.05
C HIS A 68 2.63 17.58 -5.93
N VAL A 69 1.82 18.15 -5.03
CA VAL A 69 1.08 17.38 -4.02
C VAL A 69 -0.09 16.65 -4.67
N VAL A 70 -0.04 15.33 -4.73
CA VAL A 70 -1.20 14.48 -5.07
C VAL A 70 -2.03 14.32 -3.78
N PRO A 71 -3.24 14.89 -3.70
CA PRO A 71 -4.03 14.86 -2.46
C PRO A 71 -4.25 13.42 -1.97
N GLY A 72 -3.90 13.15 -0.72
CA GLY A 72 -4.07 11.85 -0.06
C GLY A 72 -2.83 10.95 -0.01
N ARG A 73 -1.81 11.17 -0.86
CA ARG A 73 -0.54 10.42 -0.81
C ARG A 73 0.23 10.65 0.48
N GLU A 74 0.05 11.82 1.07
CA GLU A 74 0.65 12.18 2.33
C GLU A 74 0.17 11.25 3.46
N TYR A 75 -1.05 10.71 3.34
CA TYR A 75 -1.61 9.80 4.33
C TYR A 75 -1.51 8.32 3.96
N LEU A 76 -1.25 7.98 2.69
CA LEU A 76 -1.20 6.61 2.19
C LEU A 76 -0.13 6.46 1.11
N HIS A 77 0.95 5.77 1.45
CA HIS A 77 2.08 5.62 0.52
C HIS A 77 2.95 4.38 0.77
N LEU A 78 3.86 4.18 -0.18
CA LEU A 78 5.00 3.27 -0.10
C LEU A 78 6.28 4.10 -0.01
N HIS A 79 7.30 3.60 0.66
CA HIS A 79 8.64 4.20 0.63
C HIS A 79 9.73 3.13 0.76
N ASP A 80 10.99 3.55 0.70
CA ASP A 80 12.21 2.72 0.80
C ASP A 80 12.38 1.64 -0.28
N GLY A 81 11.65 1.76 -1.40
CA GLY A 81 11.63 0.71 -2.43
C GLY A 81 10.90 -0.55 -1.96
N ASN A 82 10.21 -0.50 -0.83
CA ASN A 82 9.43 -1.62 -0.33
C ASN A 82 8.01 -1.58 -0.91
N GLY A 83 7.83 -2.31 -2.01
CA GLY A 83 6.53 -2.44 -2.69
C GLY A 83 5.51 -3.31 -1.98
N GLN A 84 5.77 -3.74 -0.74
CA GLN A 84 4.95 -4.74 -0.03
C GLN A 84 4.38 -4.23 1.29
N VAL A 85 4.78 -3.06 1.78
CA VAL A 85 4.28 -2.48 3.04
C VAL A 85 3.63 -1.12 2.78
N ILE A 86 2.33 -1.05 3.07
CA ILE A 86 1.52 0.17 3.00
C ILE A 86 1.71 0.95 4.30
N HIS A 87 1.96 2.25 4.19
CA HIS A 87 2.03 3.18 5.32
C HIS A 87 0.75 4.03 5.34
N ARG A 88 0.10 4.11 6.49
CA ARG A 88 -1.11 4.93 6.68
C ARG A 88 -0.96 5.86 7.87
N HIS A 89 -0.99 7.16 7.62
CA HIS A 89 -0.87 8.21 8.65
C HIS A 89 -2.21 8.85 9.05
N LYS A 90 -3.34 8.30 8.59
CA LYS A 90 -4.69 8.82 8.93
C LYS A 90 -5.73 7.73 9.08
N LEU A 91 -6.51 7.82 10.14
CA LEU A 91 -7.58 6.87 10.43
C LEU A 91 -8.68 6.86 9.35
N GLY A 92 -9.25 5.68 9.13
CA GLY A 92 -10.44 5.51 8.29
C GLY A 92 -10.16 5.43 6.79
N LEU A 93 -8.92 5.61 6.35
CA LEU A 93 -8.56 5.42 4.95
C LEU A 93 -8.60 3.94 4.58
N THR A 94 -9.21 3.66 3.43
CA THR A 94 -9.49 2.32 2.92
C THR A 94 -8.36 1.81 2.04
N PHE A 95 -8.40 0.51 1.73
CA PHE A 95 -7.48 -0.08 0.77
C PHE A 95 -7.70 0.44 -0.66
N GLY A 96 -8.94 0.83 -1.00
CA GLY A 96 -9.25 1.54 -2.25
C GLY A 96 -8.60 2.91 -2.33
N ASP A 97 -8.59 3.67 -1.23
CA ASP A 97 -7.92 4.98 -1.14
C ASP A 97 -6.41 4.83 -1.39
N PHE A 98 -5.80 3.72 -0.96
CA PHE A 98 -4.39 3.44 -1.24
C PHE A 98 -4.12 3.27 -2.74
N PHE A 99 -4.91 2.45 -3.45
CA PHE A 99 -4.72 2.33 -4.91
C PHE A 99 -5.02 3.64 -5.64
N ALA A 100 -6.00 4.41 -5.17
CA ALA A 100 -6.25 5.75 -5.69
C ALA A 100 -5.04 6.68 -5.48
N SER A 101 -4.29 6.54 -4.39
CA SER A 101 -3.07 7.32 -4.16
C SER A 101 -1.94 6.93 -5.13
N LEU A 102 -1.83 5.65 -5.53
CA LEU A 102 -0.83 5.20 -6.52
C LEU A 102 -1.10 5.73 -7.95
N THR A 103 -2.33 6.15 -8.22
CA THR A 103 -2.76 6.67 -9.52
C THR A 103 -2.24 8.08 -9.72
N GLU A 104 -1.11 8.24 -10.41
CA GLU A 104 -0.72 9.44 -11.20
C GLU A 104 0.75 9.39 -11.65
N THR A 105 1.15 8.34 -12.36
CA THR A 105 2.50 8.26 -12.94
C THR A 105 2.59 8.89 -14.33
N GLY A 106 1.55 9.61 -14.77
CA GLY A 106 1.46 10.23 -16.09
C GLY A 106 1.32 9.27 -17.28
N VAL A 107 1.51 7.96 -17.07
CA VAL A 107 1.46 6.93 -18.12
C VAL A 107 0.62 5.69 -17.78
N SER A 108 0.31 5.46 -16.49
CA SER A 108 -0.55 4.38 -16.02
C SER A 108 -1.39 4.79 -14.81
N ASP A 109 -2.56 4.17 -14.66
CA ASP A 109 -3.52 4.37 -13.57
C ASP A 109 -3.95 2.98 -13.04
N ILE A 110 -3.98 2.82 -11.71
CA ILE A 110 -4.28 1.55 -11.05
C ILE A 110 -5.34 1.79 -9.99
N ARG A 111 -6.47 1.08 -10.05
CA ARG A 111 -7.57 1.26 -9.09
C ARG A 111 -8.09 -0.04 -8.54
N LEU A 112 -8.55 0.01 -7.30
CA LEU A 112 -9.33 -1.05 -6.68
C LEU A 112 -10.70 -0.50 -6.31
N GLU A 113 -11.76 -1.09 -6.85
CA GLU A 113 -13.12 -0.60 -6.66
C GLU A 113 -14.06 -1.74 -6.27
N THR A 114 -14.86 -1.55 -5.23
CA THR A 114 -15.98 -2.43 -4.90
C THR A 114 -17.25 -1.90 -5.53
N ARG A 115 -17.93 -2.71 -6.34
CA ARG A 115 -19.17 -2.36 -7.02
C ARG A 115 -20.30 -3.27 -6.57
N THR A 116 -21.52 -2.74 -6.57
CA THR A 116 -22.74 -3.52 -6.32
C THR A 116 -23.70 -3.35 -7.50
N GLU A 117 -23.97 -4.44 -8.20
CA GLU A 117 -24.90 -4.47 -9.33
C GLU A 117 -25.85 -5.65 -9.17
N ASN A 118 -27.15 -5.44 -9.43
CA ASN A 118 -28.17 -6.49 -9.30
C ASN A 118 -28.13 -7.27 -7.98
N ASN A 119 -27.86 -6.57 -6.86
CA ASN A 119 -27.70 -7.15 -5.52
C ASN A 119 -26.51 -8.13 -5.37
N HIS A 120 -25.53 -8.03 -6.27
CA HIS A 120 -24.26 -8.74 -6.21
C HIS A 120 -23.14 -7.73 -6.00
N THR A 121 -22.34 -7.92 -4.95
CA THR A 121 -21.16 -7.10 -4.65
C THR A 121 -19.91 -7.83 -5.12
N TYR A 122 -19.06 -7.14 -5.88
CA TYR A 122 -17.81 -7.66 -6.40
C TYR A 122 -16.73 -6.59 -6.39
N THR A 123 -15.46 -7.00 -6.36
CA THR A 123 -14.31 -6.08 -6.38
C THR A 123 -13.61 -6.19 -7.72
N GLN A 124 -13.24 -5.06 -8.31
CA GLN A 124 -12.48 -4.99 -9.55
C GLN A 124 -11.14 -4.31 -9.33
N PHE A 125 -10.11 -4.92 -9.89
CA PHE A 125 -8.79 -4.32 -10.05
C PHE A 125 -8.68 -3.80 -11.49
N TRP A 126 -8.38 -2.52 -11.62
CA TRP A 126 -8.28 -1.81 -12.89
C TRP A 126 -6.84 -1.47 -13.20
N PHE A 127 -6.42 -1.74 -14.43
CA PHE A 127 -5.15 -1.30 -14.97
C PHE A 127 -5.38 -0.49 -16.24
N CYS A 128 -5.07 0.79 -16.16
CA CYS A 128 -5.28 1.77 -17.22
C CYS A 128 -3.94 2.25 -17.76
N THR A 129 -3.78 2.33 -19.08
CA THR A 129 -2.57 2.85 -19.72
C THR A 129 -2.92 3.88 -20.78
N LEU A 130 -2.05 4.88 -20.94
CA LEU A 130 -2.11 5.76 -22.10
C LEU A 130 -1.43 5.10 -23.31
N PRO A 131 -2.09 5.07 -24.48
CA PRO A 131 -1.47 4.53 -25.69
C PRO A 131 -0.29 5.43 -26.11
N THR A 132 0.93 4.90 -26.05
CA THR A 132 2.18 5.60 -26.42
C THR A 132 2.29 5.99 -27.90
N GLN A 133 1.32 5.59 -28.75
CA GLN A 133 1.43 5.62 -30.21
C GLN A 133 0.21 6.24 -30.93
N LYS A 134 -0.85 6.67 -30.24
CA LYS A 134 -2.06 7.23 -30.89
C LYS A 134 -2.20 8.73 -30.62
N LYS A 135 -2.63 9.48 -31.65
CA LYS A 135 -2.94 10.92 -31.61
C LYS A 135 -4.09 11.30 -30.66
N THR A 136 -4.68 10.34 -29.95
CA THR A 136 -5.84 10.53 -29.07
C THR A 136 -5.44 10.19 -27.63
N LEU A 137 -5.67 11.13 -26.71
CA LEU A 137 -5.48 10.99 -25.27
C LEU A 137 -6.63 10.15 -24.67
N GLU A 138 -6.78 8.91 -25.10
CA GLU A 138 -7.82 8.00 -24.60
C GLU A 138 -7.17 6.87 -23.81
N TRP A 139 -7.56 6.74 -22.53
CA TRP A 139 -7.06 5.69 -21.65
C TRP A 139 -7.63 4.32 -22.07
N TYR A 140 -6.76 3.31 -22.11
CA TYR A 140 -7.16 1.92 -22.27
C TYR A 140 -7.11 1.23 -20.91
N CYS A 141 -8.26 0.78 -20.43
CA CYS A 141 -8.41 0.16 -19.11
C CYS A 141 -8.89 -1.28 -19.25
N ASP A 142 -8.14 -2.21 -18.66
CA ASP A 142 -8.59 -3.58 -18.41
C ASP A 142 -9.00 -3.71 -16.94
N ALA A 143 -10.07 -4.46 -16.70
CA ALA A 143 -10.57 -4.73 -15.35
C ALA A 143 -10.65 -6.24 -15.10
N THR A 144 -10.22 -6.66 -13.93
CA THR A 144 -10.30 -8.05 -13.47
C THR A 144 -11.08 -8.12 -12.18
N THR A 145 -12.04 -9.03 -12.09
CA THR A 145 -12.74 -9.30 -10.83
C THR A 145 -11.78 -10.03 -9.89
N VAL A 146 -11.57 -9.45 -8.71
CA VAL A 146 -10.63 -9.94 -7.71
C VAL A 146 -11.32 -10.20 -6.38
N ARG A 147 -10.65 -10.96 -5.53
CA ARG A 147 -11.03 -11.27 -4.15
C ARG A 147 -10.03 -10.65 -3.20
N LEU A 148 -10.50 -10.22 -2.04
CA LEU A 148 -9.65 -9.71 -0.96
C LEU A 148 -9.62 -10.72 0.18
N PHE A 149 -8.41 -11.08 0.62
CA PHE A 149 -8.16 -11.85 1.83
C PHE A 149 -7.41 -10.97 2.83
N VAL A 150 -7.90 -10.96 4.06
CA VAL A 150 -7.27 -10.28 5.19
C VAL A 150 -6.85 -11.35 6.19
N ASN A 151 -5.55 -11.44 6.46
CA ASN A 151 -4.98 -12.44 7.38
C ASN A 151 -5.42 -13.87 7.03
N GLY A 152 -5.49 -14.16 5.71
CA GLY A 152 -5.92 -15.45 5.17
C GLY A 152 -7.42 -15.70 5.13
N ILE A 153 -8.25 -14.73 5.53
CA ILE A 153 -9.72 -14.83 5.53
C ILE A 153 -10.29 -13.94 4.43
N GLU A 154 -11.09 -14.52 3.53
CA GLU A 154 -11.77 -13.75 2.49
C GLU A 154 -12.80 -12.78 3.09
N THR A 155 -12.83 -11.55 2.56
CA THR A 155 -13.77 -10.50 2.98
C THR A 155 -14.51 -9.89 1.78
N PRO A 156 -15.83 -9.66 1.89
CA PRO A 156 -16.61 -9.02 0.82
C PRO A 156 -16.44 -7.50 0.78
N GLN A 157 -15.68 -6.91 1.72
CA GLN A 157 -15.48 -5.45 1.79
C GLN A 157 -14.69 -4.91 0.59
N GLY A 158 -13.76 -5.72 0.05
CA GLY A 158 -12.95 -5.35 -1.09
C GLY A 158 -12.20 -4.04 -0.86
N ALA A 159 -12.32 -3.11 -1.80
CA ALA A 159 -11.75 -1.77 -1.73
C ALA A 159 -12.14 -0.99 -0.46
N ASN A 160 -13.33 -1.24 0.11
CA ASN A 160 -13.83 -0.48 1.27
C ASN A 160 -13.22 -0.94 2.61
N TYR A 161 -12.34 -1.95 2.60
CA TYR A 161 -11.71 -2.42 3.83
C TYR A 161 -10.76 -1.37 4.40
N VAL A 162 -10.95 -1.01 5.67
CA VAL A 162 -10.02 -0.18 6.44
C VAL A 162 -9.06 -1.10 7.17
N PHE A 163 -7.81 -1.14 6.71
CA PHE A 163 -6.80 -2.03 7.28
C PHE A 163 -6.33 -1.57 8.66
N THR A 164 -5.81 -2.52 9.41
CA THR A 164 -5.24 -2.35 10.73
C THR A 164 -3.77 -2.72 10.73
N ASP A 165 -3.06 -2.29 11.76
CA ASP A 165 -1.62 -2.51 11.88
C ASP A 165 -1.28 -4.01 11.90
N GLY A 166 -0.35 -4.41 11.03
CA GLY A 166 0.10 -5.79 10.86
C GLY A 166 -0.82 -6.66 9.99
N ASP A 167 -1.86 -6.12 9.35
CA ASP A 167 -2.68 -6.91 8.43
C ASP A 167 -1.89 -7.41 7.22
N GLN A 168 -2.21 -8.62 6.78
CA GLN A 168 -1.79 -9.17 5.49
C GLN A 168 -2.96 -9.11 4.51
N LEU A 169 -2.83 -8.27 3.48
CA LEU A 169 -3.85 -7.97 2.48
C LEU A 169 -3.49 -8.63 1.13
N LEU A 170 -4.11 -9.77 0.82
CA LEU A 170 -3.94 -10.42 -0.48
C LEU A 170 -5.11 -10.07 -1.41
N ILE A 171 -4.78 -9.51 -2.57
CA ILE A 171 -5.67 -9.37 -3.72
C ILE A 171 -5.32 -10.45 -4.74
N THR A 172 -6.32 -11.20 -5.21
CA THR A 172 -6.10 -12.23 -6.22
C THR A 172 -7.32 -12.48 -7.11
N ASP A 173 -7.08 -12.80 -8.39
CA ASP A 173 -8.09 -13.33 -9.31
C ASP A 173 -8.17 -14.87 -9.29
N ALA A 174 -7.36 -15.53 -8.46
CA ALA A 174 -7.36 -16.97 -8.32
C ALA A 174 -8.69 -17.52 -7.81
N THR A 175 -9.24 -18.47 -8.57
CA THR A 175 -10.44 -19.22 -8.20
C THR A 175 -10.12 -20.56 -7.54
N ASP A 176 -8.93 -21.12 -7.78
CA ASP A 176 -8.45 -22.36 -7.15
C ASP A 176 -7.93 -22.08 -5.73
N PRO A 177 -8.52 -22.70 -4.68
CA PRO A 177 -8.04 -22.57 -3.31
C PRO A 177 -6.57 -22.98 -3.11
N ALA A 178 -6.02 -23.88 -3.94
CA ALA A 178 -4.62 -24.27 -3.85
C ALA A 178 -3.69 -23.13 -4.27
N GLU A 179 -4.06 -22.36 -5.30
CA GLU A 179 -3.32 -21.19 -5.75
C GLU A 179 -3.40 -20.07 -4.72
N VAL A 180 -4.60 -19.77 -4.20
CA VAL A 180 -4.79 -18.79 -3.11
C VAL A 180 -3.90 -19.13 -1.90
N LYS A 181 -3.82 -20.41 -1.51
CA LYS A 181 -2.97 -20.84 -0.40
C LYS A 181 -1.48 -20.63 -0.68
N LYS A 182 -1.06 -20.86 -1.92
CA LYS A 182 0.31 -20.59 -2.37
C LYS A 182 0.61 -19.09 -2.30
N GLU A 183 -0.27 -18.25 -2.83
CA GLU A 183 -0.13 -16.78 -2.80
C GLU A 183 -0.08 -16.24 -1.37
N LEU A 184 -0.98 -16.70 -0.49
CA LEU A 184 -0.95 -16.37 0.94
C LEU A 184 0.36 -16.78 1.62
N SER A 185 0.97 -17.90 1.22
CA SER A 185 2.24 -18.35 1.80
C SER A 185 3.45 -17.52 1.37
N LEU A 186 3.30 -16.72 0.32
CA LEU A 186 4.32 -15.81 -0.20
C LEU A 186 4.18 -14.39 0.34
N MET A 187 3.13 -14.12 1.12
CA MET A 187 2.97 -12.85 1.83
C MET A 187 4.13 -12.62 2.80
N THR A 188 4.65 -11.41 2.81
CA THR A 188 5.55 -10.94 3.86
C THR A 188 4.81 -10.63 5.14
N ASN A 189 5.58 -10.37 6.18
CA ASN A 189 5.12 -9.83 7.45
C ASN A 189 6.02 -8.68 7.88
N ASP A 190 6.46 -7.89 6.91
CA ASP A 190 7.45 -6.83 7.08
C ASP A 190 6.84 -5.58 7.70
N ALA A 191 5.52 -5.42 7.66
CA ALA A 191 4.81 -4.38 8.42
C ALA A 191 5.21 -4.38 9.90
N CYS A 192 5.54 -5.53 10.49
CA CYS A 192 5.96 -5.60 11.89
C CYS A 192 7.24 -4.78 12.19
N LEU A 193 8.12 -4.60 11.20
CA LEU A 193 9.36 -3.84 11.35
C LEU A 193 9.03 -2.35 11.49
N TYR A 194 8.21 -1.84 10.58
CA TYR A 194 7.74 -0.45 10.56
C TYR A 194 6.87 -0.14 11.78
N SER A 195 6.01 -1.06 12.20
CA SER A 195 5.23 -0.93 13.44
C SER A 195 6.05 -1.15 14.73
N LYS A 196 7.36 -1.40 14.64
CA LYS A 196 8.24 -1.73 15.79
C LYS A 196 7.72 -2.88 16.66
N THR A 197 6.87 -3.76 16.11
CA THR A 197 6.30 -4.91 16.83
C THR A 197 7.21 -6.15 16.77
N CYS A 198 8.18 -6.18 15.86
CA CYS A 198 9.20 -7.21 15.77
C CYS A 198 10.64 -6.67 15.93
N PRO A 199 11.01 -6.15 17.12
CA PRO A 199 12.29 -5.44 17.34
C PRO A 199 13.54 -6.29 17.08
N TRP A 200 13.41 -7.62 17.05
CA TRP A 200 14.51 -8.52 16.68
C TRP A 200 14.89 -8.44 15.19
N ARG A 201 14.08 -7.78 14.35
CA ARG A 201 14.37 -7.53 12.92
C ARG A 201 15.20 -6.26 12.68
N GLY A 202 15.46 -5.47 13.71
CA GLY A 202 16.18 -4.19 13.61
C GLY A 202 15.26 -2.99 13.78
N GLU A 203 15.80 -1.82 13.47
CA GLU A 203 15.05 -0.56 13.47
C GLU A 203 14.50 -0.30 12.06
N PRO A 204 13.26 0.18 11.92
CA PRO A 204 12.76 0.62 10.64
C PRO A 204 13.51 1.88 10.16
N PRO A 205 13.47 2.19 8.86
CA PRO A 205 13.86 3.49 8.34
C PRO A 205 13.13 4.63 9.07
N ALA A 206 13.73 5.82 9.08
CA ALA A 206 13.08 6.96 9.70
C ALA A 206 11.85 7.39 8.87
N GLU A 207 10.69 7.35 9.50
CA GLU A 207 9.43 7.84 8.95
C GLU A 207 9.14 9.20 9.56
N GLY A 208 9.05 10.25 8.73
CA GLY A 208 8.51 11.51 9.21
C GLY A 208 7.00 11.41 9.14
N CYS A 209 6.39 11.17 10.28
CA CYS A 209 4.94 11.16 10.37
C CYS A 209 4.39 12.57 10.10
N ILE A 210 3.29 12.63 9.34
CA ILE A 210 2.55 13.88 9.18
C ILE A 210 1.71 14.07 10.42
N ALA A 211 2.07 15.08 11.21
CA ALA A 211 1.28 15.50 12.35
C ALA A 211 -0.07 16.03 11.85
N ASP A 212 -1.11 15.20 11.95
CA ASP A 212 -2.47 15.72 11.99
C ASP A 212 -2.53 16.67 13.22
N PRO A 213 -2.98 17.92 13.08
CA PRO A 213 -3.09 18.85 14.20
C PRO A 213 -3.92 18.32 15.37
N GLU A 214 -4.79 17.35 15.13
CA GLU A 214 -5.60 16.68 16.15
C GLU A 214 -4.90 15.45 16.78
N VAL A 215 -3.80 14.96 16.18
CA VAL A 215 -3.12 13.72 16.57
C VAL A 215 -1.59 13.88 16.49
N PRO A 216 -0.90 14.05 17.63
CA PRO A 216 0.54 14.22 17.65
C PRO A 216 1.25 12.91 17.27
N CYS A 217 2.17 13.00 16.31
CA CYS A 217 3.13 11.96 16.02
C CYS A 217 4.12 11.85 17.17
N THR A 218 4.11 10.71 17.86
CA THR A 218 5.11 10.43 18.90
C THR A 218 6.23 9.62 18.27
N GLU A 219 7.34 10.27 17.93
CA GLU A 219 8.62 9.61 17.62
C GLU A 219 9.13 8.74 18.79
#